data_AF-A0A7W2RI78-F1
#
_entry.id   AF-A0A7W2RI78-F1
#
_cell.length_a   1.000
_cell.length_b   1.000
_cell.length_c   1.000
_cell.angle_alpha   90.00
_cell.angle_beta   90.00
_cell.angle_gamma   90.00
#
_symmetry.space_group_name_H-M   'P 1'
#
loop_
_entity.id
_entity.type
_entity.pdbx_description
1 polymer ?
#
loop_
_entity_poly.entity_id
_entity_poly.type
_entity_poly.pdbx_seq_one_letter_code
_entity_poly.pdbx_strand_id
1 'polypeptide(L)' 'MITLESIDFKSLIAKETNGRMRVRLMALSHIKSGANNTQTARNLHISRRIVNDWVKRFYE' A
#
# COMPACT_ATOMS: atom_id res chain seq x y z
N MET A 1 13.16 7.71 11.42
CA MET A 1 12.37 7.64 10.17
C MET A 1 11.92 6.20 9.99
N ILE A 2 10.61 5.94 9.91
CA ILE A 2 10.11 4.61 9.57
C ILE A 2 10.28 4.44 8.06
N THR A 3 11.08 3.47 7.64
CA THR A 3 11.25 3.14 6.22
C THR A 3 10.20 2.12 5.81
N LEU A 4 9.74 2.18 4.56
CA LEU A 4 8.81 1.17 4.01
C LEU A 4 9.29 -0.26 4.26
N GLU A 5 10.61 -0.47 4.19
CA GLU A 5 11.28 -1.75 4.40
C GLU A 5 11.12 -2.30 5.83
N SER A 6 11.07 -1.43 6.83
CA SER A 6 10.93 -1.82 8.23
C SER A 6 9.51 -2.23 8.65
N ILE A 7 8.50 -1.99 7.81
CA ILE A 7 7.10 -2.21 8.16
C ILE A 7 6.68 -3.67 7.88
N ASP A 8 6.10 -4.32 8.89
CA ASP A 8 5.41 -5.60 8.74
C ASP A 8 3.96 -5.42 8.27
N PHE A 9 3.80 -5.24 6.95
CA PHE A 9 2.49 -5.08 6.34
C PHE A 9 1.60 -6.32 6.52
N LYS A 10 2.17 -7.52 6.60
CA LYS A 10 1.39 -8.76 6.74
C LYS A 10 0.60 -8.73 8.06
N SER A 11 1.27 -8.39 9.17
CA SER A 11 0.61 -8.26 10.46
C SER A 11 -0.40 -7.12 10.50
N LEU A 12 -0.09 -5.98 9.87
CA LEU A 12 -1.02 -4.82 9.84
C LEU A 12 -2.29 -5.14 9.04
N ILE A 13 -2.15 -5.76 7.87
CA ILE A 13 -3.29 -6.15 7.02
C ILE A 13 -4.21 -7.13 7.76
N ALA A 14 -3.64 -8.10 8.50
CA ALA A 14 -4.40 -9.10 9.24
C ALA A 14 -5.19 -8.50 10.41
N LYS A 15 -4.68 -7.42 11.03
CA LYS A 15 -5.33 -6.74 12.17
C LYS A 15 -6.31 -5.65 11.75
N GLU A 16 -6.24 -5.19 10.50
CA GLU A 16 -7.05 -4.05 10.02
C GLU A 16 -8.48 -4.48 9.67
N THR A 17 -9.43 -3.92 10.43
CA THR A 17 -10.87 -4.17 10.26
C THR A 17 -11.49 -3.27 9.21
N ASN A 18 -10.96 -2.06 9.00
CA ASN A 18 -11.44 -1.13 7.99
C ASN A 18 -10.97 -1.57 6.60
N GLY A 19 -11.93 -1.98 5.76
CA GLY A 19 -11.62 -2.47 4.41
C GLY A 19 -10.83 -1.49 3.54
N ARG A 20 -11.11 -0.18 3.63
CA ARG A 20 -10.38 0.84 2.85
C ARG A 20 -8.94 0.98 3.32
N MET A 21 -8.72 0.97 4.64
CA MET A 21 -7.38 1.01 5.22
C MET A 21 -6.60 -0.26 4.90
N ARG A 22 -7.27 -1.42 4.91
CA ARG A 22 -6.66 -2.71 4.55
C ARG A 22 -6.16 -2.70 3.10
N VAL A 23 -6.95 -2.17 2.15
CA VAL A 23 -6.51 -2.03 0.75
C VAL A 23 -5.33 -1.07 0.62
N ARG A 24 -5.30 0.03 1.40
CA ARG A 24 -4.15 0.93 1.43
C ARG A 24 -2.87 0.23 1.91
N LEU A 25 -2.98 -0.58 2.96
CA LEU A 25 -1.86 -1.39 3.47
C LEU A 25 -1.40 -2.44 2.44
N MET A 26 -2.34 -3.10 1.76
CA MET A 26 -2.01 -4.01 0.64
C MET A 26 -1.25 -3.28 -0.48
N ALA A 27 -1.68 -2.07 -0.85
CA ALA A 27 -1.02 -1.28 -1.88
C ALA A 27 0.44 -0.97 -1.53
N LEU A 28 0.69 -0.53 -0.29
CA LEU A 28 2.05 -0.26 0.20
C LEU A 28 2.89 -1.55 0.30
N SER A 29 2.27 -2.68 0.65
CA SER A 29 2.93 -3.99 0.66
C SER A 29 3.39 -4.42 -0.73
N HIS A 30 2.56 -4.23 -1.78
CA HIS A 30 2.96 -4.54 -3.16
C HIS A 30 4.17 -3.70 -3.59
N ILE A 31 4.20 -2.42 -3.19
CA ILE A 31 5.31 -1.51 -3.52
C ILE A 31 6.59 -1.92 -2.80
N LYS A 32 6.50 -2.30 -1.52
CA LYS A 32 7.61 -2.90 -0.77
C LYS A 32 8.15 -4.15 -1.48
N SER A 33 7.28 -4.96 -2.07
CA SER A 33 7.68 -6.15 -2.84
C SER A 33 8.19 -5.84 -4.26
N GLY A 34 8.40 -4.58 -4.62
CA GLY A 34 8.97 -4.15 -5.91
C GLY A 34 7.95 -3.85 -7.01
N ALA A 35 6.65 -3.90 -6.74
CA ALA A 35 5.64 -3.51 -7.72
C ALA A 35 5.61 -1.98 -7.88
N ASN A 36 5.51 -1.50 -9.12
CA ASN A 36 5.25 -0.08 -9.36
C ASN A 36 3.77 0.27 -9.16
N ASN A 37 3.45 1.57 -9.07
CA ASN A 37 2.09 2.05 -8.80
C ASN A 37 1.05 1.58 -9.84
N THR A 38 1.46 1.39 -11.10
CA THR A 38 0.57 0.88 -12.15
C THR A 38 0.26 -0.59 -11.94
N GLN A 39 1.27 -1.41 -11.61
CA GLN A 39 1.09 -2.83 -11.30
C GLN A 39 0.21 -3.01 -10.05
N THR A 40 0.47 -2.24 -9.00
CA THR A 40 -0.32 -2.25 -7.76
C THR A 40 -1.78 -1.89 -8.02
N ALA A 41 -2.04 -0.85 -8.83
CA ALA A 41 -3.39 -0.44 -9.19
C ALA A 41 -4.14 -1.55 -9.94
N ARG A 42 -3.48 -2.23 -10.89
CA ARG A 42 -4.03 -3.38 -11.62
C ARG A 42 -4.33 -4.55 -10.69
N ASN A 43 -3.40 -4.90 -9.81
CA ASN A 43 -3.54 -6.02 -8.87
C ASN A 43 -4.71 -5.82 -7.88
N LEU A 44 -4.97 -4.57 -7.48
CA LEU A 44 -6.00 -4.22 -6.51
C LEU A 44 -7.31 -3.73 -7.13
N HIS A 45 -7.42 -3.70 -8.46
CA HIS A 45 -8.59 -3.20 -9.19
C HIS A 45 -9.02 -1.78 -8.77
N ILE A 46 -8.04 -0.90 -8.52
CA ILE A 46 -8.26 0.51 -8.16
C ILE A 46 -7.55 1.44 -9.14
N SER A 47 -7.89 2.73 -9.12
CA SER A 47 -7.24 3.69 -10.01
C SER A 47 -5.79 3.95 -9.62
N ARG A 48 -4.92 4.10 -10.62
CA ARG A 48 -3.51 4.50 -10.42
C ARG A 48 -3.39 5.81 -9.64
N ARG A 49 -4.33 6.74 -9.83
CA ARG A 49 -4.39 8.02 -9.11
C ARG A 49 -4.48 7.81 -7.59
N ILE A 50 -5.34 6.89 -7.14
CA ILE A 50 -5.49 6.60 -5.71
C ILE A 50 -4.19 6.02 -5.13
N VAL A 51 -3.55 5.10 -5.85
CA VAL A 51 -2.26 4.52 -5.41
C VAL A 51 -1.20 5.62 -5.30
N ASN A 52 -1.08 6.48 -6.31
CA ASN A 52 -0.13 7.61 -6.27
C ASN A 52 -0.37 8.52 -5.06
N ASP A 53 -1.62 8.90 -4.78
CA ASP A 53 -1.96 9.77 -3.66
C ASP A 53 -1.60 9.11 -2.31
N TRP A 54 -1.79 7.80 -2.15
CA TRP A 54 -1.42 7.09 -0.93
C TRP A 54 0.08 6.95 -0.73
N VAL A 55 0.82 6.71 -1.81
CA VAL A 55 2.29 6.62 -1.80
C VAL A 55 2.89 7.97 -1.45
N LYS A 56 2.42 9.04 -2.10
CA LYS A 56 2.85 10.40 -1.81
C LYS A 56 2.66 10.73 -0.33
N ARG A 57 1.45 10.53 0.21
CA ARG A 57 1.12 10.75 1.63
C ARG A 57 1.87 9.86 2.62
N PHE A 58 2.50 8.78 2.17
CA PHE A 58 3.29 7.90 3.04
C PHE A 58 4.74 8.40 3.19
N TYR A 59 5.27 9.05 2.16
CA TYR A 59 6.63 9.59 2.14
C TYR A 59 6.71 11.08 2.49
N GLU A 60 5.58 11.76 2.63
CA GLU A 60 5.46 13.09 3.27
C GLU A 60 5.60 12.98 4.79
#